data_AF-A0A7T2S585-F1
#
_entry.id   AF-A0A7T2S585-F1
#
_cell.length_a   1.000
_cell.length_b   1.000
_cell.length_c   1.000
_cell.angle_alpha   90.00
_cell.angle_beta   90.00
_cell.angle_gamma   90.00
#
_symmetry.space_group_name_H-M   'P 1'
#
loop_
_entity.id
_entity.type
_entity.pdbx_description
1 polymer ?
#
loop_
_entity_poly.entity_id
_entity_poly.type
_entity_poly.pdbx_seq_one_letter_code
_entity_poly.pdbx_strand_id
1 'polypeptide(L)'
;MSIDQIAFALPAVLAVWLSQSRSVALRRWACLLGLGCIPYWIYVALLAGQWGMLALAGAVALGWLKGLWVHWLTPRRREAMGSGLGTIQITPGTR
;
A
#
# COMPACT_ATOMS: atom_id res chain seq x y z
N MET A 1 18.08 11.17 -19.19
CA MET A 1 17.90 10.24 -18.05
C MET A 1 18.13 8.84 -18.57
N SER A 2 18.98 8.05 -17.90
CA SER A 2 19.17 6.65 -18.26
C SER A 2 17.84 5.89 -18.08
N ILE A 3 17.58 4.90 -18.93
CA ILE A 3 16.32 4.12 -18.89
C ILE A 3 16.07 3.52 -17.50
N ASP A 4 17.14 3.18 -16.78
CA ASP A 4 17.12 2.67 -15.41
C ASP A 4 16.49 3.67 -14.43
N GLN A 5 16.84 4.95 -14.52
CA GLN A 5 16.31 5.99 -13.64
C GLN A 5 14.81 6.18 -13.84
N ILE A 6 14.34 6.09 -15.09
CA ILE A 6 12.92 6.19 -15.42
C ILE A 6 12.17 4.95 -14.91
N ALA A 7 12.76 3.77 -15.06
CA ALA A 7 12.19 2.49 -14.62
C ALA A 7 11.94 2.45 -13.10
N PHE A 8 12.77 3.13 -12.29
CA PHE A 8 12.58 3.21 -10.84
C PHE A 8 11.82 4.46 -10.38
N ALA A 9 11.95 5.59 -11.08
CA ALA A 9 11.27 6.84 -10.71
C ALA A 9 9.76 6.78 -10.99
N LEU A 10 9.34 6.20 -12.12
CA LEU A 10 7.92 6.11 -12.47
C LEU A 10 7.10 5.33 -11.43
N PRO A 11 7.53 4.12 -10.99
CA PRO A 11 6.84 3.39 -9.93
C PRO A 11 6.82 4.14 -8.60
N ALA A 12 7.88 4.87 -8.27
CA ALA A 12 7.95 5.66 -7.03
C ALA A 12 6.92 6.81 -7.04
N VAL A 13 6.82 7.54 -8.16
CA VAL A 13 5.83 8.61 -8.33
C VAL A 13 4.41 8.04 -8.33
N LEU A 14 4.18 6.92 -9.02
CA LEU A 14 2.90 6.23 -9.03
C LEU A 14 2.51 5.73 -7.63
N ALA A 15 3.48 5.24 -6.83
CA ALA A 15 3.23 4.83 -5.46
C ALA A 15 2.73 6.01 -4.61
N VAL A 16 3.39 7.17 -4.69
CA VAL A 16 2.95 8.39 -3.97
C VAL A 16 1.57 8.83 -4.44
N TRP A 17 1.33 8.87 -5.74
CA TRP A 17 0.04 9.24 -6.32
C TRP A 17 -1.09 8.31 -5.85
N LEU A 18 -0.88 7.00 -5.95
CA LEU A 18 -1.86 5.99 -5.54
C LEU A 18 -2.12 6.02 -4.03
N SER A 19 -1.13 6.40 -3.20
CA SER A 19 -1.32 6.54 -1.75
C SER A 19 -2.37 7.60 -1.39
N GLN A 20 -2.48 8.64 -2.22
CA GLN A 20 -3.43 9.74 -2.06
C GLN A 20 -4.79 9.47 -2.71
N SER A 21 -4.92 8.38 -3.50
CA SER A 21 -6.17 8.05 -4.18
C SER A 21 -7.30 7.79 -3.18
N ARG A 22 -8.53 8.26 -3.46
CA ARG A 22 -9.69 8.01 -2.57
C ARG A 22 -10.14 6.54 -2.56
N SER A 23 -9.83 5.79 -3.62
CA SER A 23 -10.15 4.37 -3.73
C SER A 23 -9.22 3.52 -2.87
N VAL A 24 -9.77 2.78 -1.91
CA VAL A 24 -9.04 1.78 -1.12
C VAL A 24 -8.42 0.70 -2.02
N ALA A 25 -9.08 0.38 -3.14
CA ALA A 25 -8.59 -0.62 -4.07
C ALA A 25 -7.32 -0.19 -4.82
N LEU A 26 -7.15 1.12 -5.06
CA LEU A 26 -5.95 1.70 -5.68
C LEU A 26 -4.86 1.97 -4.65
N ARG A 27 -5.23 2.43 -3.45
CA ARG A 27 -4.30 2.72 -2.35
C ARG A 27 -3.48 1.51 -1.90
N ARG A 28 -4.05 0.30 -1.94
CA ARG A 28 -3.31 -0.93 -1.62
C ARG A 28 -2.17 -1.26 -2.59
N TRP A 29 -2.27 -0.82 -3.85
CA TRP A 29 -1.21 -1.02 -4.84
C TRP A 29 -0.04 -0.06 -4.63
N ALA A 30 -0.29 1.11 -4.03
CA ALA A 30 0.77 2.05 -3.65
C ALA A 30 1.85 1.37 -2.80
N CYS A 31 1.44 0.49 -1.87
CA CYS A 31 2.37 -0.20 -0.98
C CYS A 31 3.28 -1.18 -1.72
N LEU A 32 2.75 -1.89 -2.72
CA LEU A 32 3.55 -2.82 -3.53
C LEU A 32 4.54 -2.07 -4.43
N LEU A 33 4.10 -0.99 -5.06
CA LEU A 33 4.97 -0.14 -5.89
C LEU A 33 6.08 0.52 -5.05
N GLY A 34 5.72 1.04 -3.88
CA GLY A 34 6.66 1.64 -2.95
C GLY A 34 7.71 0.65 -2.45
N LEU A 35 7.30 -0.56 -2.06
CA LEU A 35 8.23 -1.61 -1.61
C LEU A 35 9.15 -2.07 -2.75
N GLY A 36 8.66 -2.13 -3.99
CA GLY A 36 9.46 -2.49 -5.17
C GLY A 36 10.58 -1.50 -5.48
N CYS A 37 10.45 -0.22 -5.10
CA CYS A 37 11.48 0.80 -5.31
C CYS A 37 12.61 0.75 -4.26
N ILE A 38 12.33 0.25 -3.05
CA ILE A 38 13.27 0.25 -1.93
C ILE A 38 14.58 -0.53 -2.22
N PRO A 39 14.57 -1.74 -2.80
CA PRO A 39 15.79 -2.51 -3.06
C PRO A 39 16.80 -1.74 -3.90
N TYR A 40 16.34 -1.03 -4.93
CA TYR A 40 17.20 -0.22 -5.79
C TYR A 40 17.81 0.95 -5.02
N TRP A 41 17.04 1.64 -4.19
CA TRP A 41 17.52 2.75 -3.37
C TRP A 41 18.56 2.30 -2.34
N ILE A 42 18.34 1.13 -1.71
CA ILE A 42 19.30 0.52 -0.80
C ILE A 42 20.59 0.16 -1.54
N TYR A 43 20.50 -0.47 -2.72
CA TYR A 43 21.66 -0.84 -3.53
C TYR A 43 22.52 0.38 -3.90
N VAL A 44 21.90 1.45 -4.39
CA VAL A 44 22.60 2.69 -4.75
C VAL A 44 23.19 3.37 -3.51
N ALA A 45 22.46 3.41 -2.39
CA ALA A 45 22.95 3.99 -1.14
C ALA A 45 24.16 3.22 -0.56
N LEU A 46 24.16 1.89 -0.66
CA LEU A 46 25.29 1.04 -0.29
C LEU A 46 26.51 1.33 -1.16
N LEU A 47 26.34 1.37 -2.49
CA LEU A 47 27.43 1.69 -3.42
C LEU A 47 28.00 3.09 -3.19
N ALA A 48 27.16 4.06 -2.86
CA ALA A 48 27.57 5.44 -2.59
C ALA A 48 28.10 5.66 -1.16
N GLY A 49 28.08 4.65 -0.29
CA GLY A 49 28.49 4.77 1.12
C GLY A 49 27.61 5.73 1.94
N GLN A 50 26.38 6.00 1.48
CA GLN A 50 25.47 6.99 2.07
C GLN A 50 24.60 6.35 3.15
N TRP A 51 25.15 6.19 4.35
CA TRP A 51 24.46 5.57 5.49
C TRP A 51 23.16 6.29 5.89
N GLY A 52 23.10 7.61 5.77
CA GLY A 52 21.87 8.38 6.03
C GLY A 52 20.75 8.03 5.05
N MET A 53 21.10 7.81 3.77
CA MET A 53 20.14 7.39 2.74
C MET A 53 19.65 5.96 2.97
N LEU A 54 20.53 5.08 3.46
CA LEU A 54 20.17 3.72 3.89
C LEU A 54 19.15 3.73 5.04
N ALA A 55 19.38 4.55 6.07
CA ALA A 55 18.45 4.68 7.19
C ALA A 55 17.09 5.21 6.71
N LEU A 56 17.10 6.23 5.84
CA LEU A 56 15.88 6.78 5.25
C LEU A 56 15.14 5.75 4.40
N ALA A 57 15.84 5.01 3.54
CA ALA A 57 15.26 3.94 2.73
C ALA A 57 14.63 2.86 3.61
N GLY A 58 15.29 2.48 4.71
CA GLY A 58 14.74 1.56 5.70
C GLY A 58 13.45 2.08 6.35
N ALA A 59 13.42 3.34 6.78
CA ALA A 59 12.23 3.95 7.37
C ALA A 59 11.05 4.01 6.36
N VAL A 60 11.32 4.37 5.10
CA VAL A 60 10.31 4.37 4.03
C VAL A 60 9.82 2.95 3.75
N ALA A 61 10.72 1.96 3.74
CA ALA A 61 10.38 0.56 3.57
C ALA A 61 9.42 0.07 4.66
N LEU A 62 9.68 0.42 5.92
CA LEU A 62 8.80 0.10 7.04
C LEU A 62 7.42 0.75 6.89
N GLY A 63 7.36 2.00 6.41
CA GLY A 63 6.11 2.69 6.10
C GLY A 63 5.26 1.93 5.08
N TRP A 64 5.88 1.48 3.97
CA TRP A 64 5.19 0.69 2.96
C TRP A 64 4.84 -0.73 3.43
N LEU A 65 5.69 -1.36 4.25
CA LEU A 65 5.43 -2.66 4.86
C LEU A 65 4.22 -2.61 5.79
N LYS A 66 4.07 -1.54 6.58
CA LYS A 66 2.86 -1.29 7.39
C LYS A 66 1.62 -1.17 6.48
N GLY A 67 1.73 -0.46 5.36
CA GLY A 67 0.65 -0.33 4.40
C GLY A 67 0.26 -1.67 3.76
N LEU A 68 1.25 -2.50 3.41
CA LEU A 68 1.06 -3.88 2.95
C LEU A 68 0.33 -4.72 4.01
N TRP A 69 0.75 -4.61 5.26
CA TRP A 69 0.12 -5.33 6.38
C TRP A 69 -1.36 -4.95 6.55
N VAL A 70 -1.66 -3.65 6.54
CA VAL A 70 -3.02 -3.13 6.75
C VAL A 70 -3.94 -3.45 5.57
N HIS A 71 -3.43 -3.44 4.35
CA HIS A 71 -4.26 -3.56 3.14
C HIS A 71 -4.36 -4.97 2.57
N TRP A 72 -3.36 -5.83 2.80
CA TRP A 72 -3.30 -7.17 2.20
C TRP A 72 -3.29 -8.30 3.23
N LEU A 73 -2.58 -8.16 4.35
CA LEU A 73 -2.45 -9.25 5.34
C LEU A 73 -3.52 -9.22 6.42
N THR A 74 -4.03 -8.03 6.79
CA THR A 74 -5.05 -7.94 7.84
C THR A 74 -6.39 -8.44 7.29
N PRO A 75 -6.97 -9.51 7.85
CA PRO A 75 -8.28 -9.99 7.43
C PRO A 75 -9.29 -8.87 7.60
N ARG A 76 -10.00 -8.50 6.52
CA ARG A 76 -11.15 -7.61 6.64
C ARG A 76 -12.17 -8.31 7.54
N ARG A 77 -12.28 -7.87 8.79
CA ARG A 77 -13.32 -8.23 9.76
C ARG A 77 -14.75 -7.84 9.32
N ARG A 78 -14.99 -7.68 8.01
CA ARG A 78 -16.28 -7.30 7.44
C ARG A 78 -17.15 -8.50 7.08
N GLU A 79 -16.60 -9.71 7.06
CA GLU A 79 -17.38 -10.93 6.83
C GLU A 79 -18.03 -11.49 8.12
N ALA A 80 -17.43 -11.25 9.29
CA ALA A 80 -17.97 -11.73 10.57
C ALA A 80 -19.25 -11.00 11.05
N MET A 81 -19.61 -9.86 10.44
CA MET A 81 -20.81 -9.07 10.80
C MET A 81 -21.84 -8.97 9.65
N GLY A 82 -21.61 -9.66 8.53
CA GLY A 82 -22.57 -9.76 7.42
C GLY A 82 -23.57 -10.92 7.58
N SER A 83 -23.26 -11.90 8.44
CA SER A 83 -24.13 -13.08 8.66
C SER A 83 -25.14 -12.92 9.80
N GLY A 84 -25.08 -11.83 10.58
CA GLY A 84 -25.86 -11.67 11.81
C GLY A 84 -26.94 -10.59 11.80
N LEU A 85 -27.02 -9.75 10.76
CA LEU A 85 -28.02 -8.69 10.63
C LEU A 85 -28.99 -9.01 9.49
N GLY A 86 -29.59 -10.20 9.57
CA GLY A 86 -30.91 -10.49 8.99
C GLY A 86 -31.96 -9.64 9.69
N THR A 87 -31.87 -8.31 9.51
CA THR A 87 -32.70 -7.35 10.21
C THR A 87 -33.99 -7.17 9.43
N ILE A 88 -34.93 -8.07 9.74
CA ILE A 88 -36.37 -7.83 9.83
C ILE A 88 -37.00 -7.27 8.55
N GLN A 89 -37.40 -8.17 7.64
CA GLN A 89 -38.52 -7.88 6.74
C GLN A 89 -39.78 -7.68 7.60
N ILE A 90 -40.14 -6.43 7.87
CA ILE A 90 -41.48 -6.10 8.36
C ILE A 90 -42.40 -6.26 7.15
N THR A 91 -43.03 -7.43 7.01
CA THR A 91 -44.19 -7.60 6.12
C THR A 91 -45.32 -6.73 6.69
N PRO A 92 -45.84 -5.72 5.96
CA PRO A 92 -47.09 -5.08 6.35
C PRO A 92 -48.19 -6.06 5.96
N GLY A 93 -48.62 -6.87 6.92
CA GLY A 93 -49.89 -7.57 6.81
C GLY A 93 -50.99 -6.59 7.18
N THR A 94 -51.80 -6.19 6.22
CA THR A 94 -53.15 -5.67 6.51
C THR A 94 -54.10 -6.08 5.40
N ARG A 95 -55.23 -6.61 5.89
CA ARG A 95 -56.39 -7.18 5.24
C ARG A 95 -56.99 -6.33 4.13
#